data_AF-A0A1V6J8N6-F1
#
_entry.id   AF-A0A1V6J8N6-F1
#
_cell.length_a   1.000
_cell.length_b   1.000
_cell.length_c   1.000
_cell.angle_alpha   90.00
_cell.angle_beta   90.00
_cell.angle_gamma   90.00
#
_symmetry.space_group_name_H-M   'P 1'
#
loop_
_entity.id
_entity.type
_entity.pdbx_description
1 polymer ?
#
loop_
_entity_poly.entity_id
_entity_poly.type
_entity_poly.pdbx_seq_one_letter_code
_entity_poly.pdbx_strand_id
1 'polypeptide(L)'
;MMATRGVLRGLVLLGLLSAGWGLAQTVLTVDEAATRIGETVTFEGKVMSMASSPEFKATYASFGGAYPFQKLSVLFAGENEAIVSCDLPRLNGRTVRVTGKVEGGKRGPVVRVTDTNQIEVLAVAVMDSLDSEGEGPAFRKQLKATLRDRFKAGDYASLDAVAAKWRTGKERLLDGTWKIAIFYGTFSEPVLPYPDYFRALEEWQAAFPDSITPRLLQANARVAHAWEARGSGLAITVTEEGWKAFRERLALARSELAALHARRTECPQWFAIMQVVALGQGWSRPEYEALFEEAIRYEPEYLVYYDRKINYLQPKWHGEEGEWVEFVNSLLDRFPGGLGEELYARLAFVYRKDSDQEMLRKKGRYFPDMGFRWEPMKAGFERMRARFPKSSWILNGYAIFAGKAGDWETTRHLLLELGDNCDMNIWLTWNNVALARMWADGKGLSDSYFILFR
;
A
#
# COMPACT_ATOMS: atom_id res chain seq x y z
N MET A 1 -56.63 29.99 -70.19
CA MET A 1 -55.86 28.79 -70.60
C MET A 1 -55.30 28.18 -69.33
N MET A 2 -55.81 27.00 -68.95
CA MET A 2 -55.26 25.99 -68.00
C MET A 2 -54.78 26.43 -66.59
N ALA A 3 -54.92 25.66 -65.52
CA ALA A 3 -55.73 24.51 -65.15
C ALA A 3 -55.48 24.27 -63.64
N THR A 4 -56.56 24.07 -62.88
CA THR A 4 -56.78 23.03 -61.85
C THR A 4 -55.87 22.79 -60.63
N ARG A 5 -56.57 22.72 -59.47
CA ARG A 5 -56.53 21.71 -58.38
C ARG A 5 -55.27 21.69 -57.49
N GLY A 6 -55.32 21.55 -56.16
CA GLY A 6 -56.40 21.32 -55.20
C GLY A 6 -55.78 20.84 -53.86
N VAL A 7 -56.35 21.33 -52.75
CA VAL A 7 -56.62 20.70 -51.42
C VAL A 7 -55.53 19.85 -50.73
N LEU A 8 -55.21 20.18 -49.46
CA LEU A 8 -55.24 19.31 -48.25
C LEU A 8 -54.80 20.15 -47.00
N ARG A 9 -55.70 20.56 -46.09
CA ARG A 9 -56.06 19.95 -44.78
C ARG A 9 -54.90 19.41 -43.94
N GLY A 10 -54.69 20.04 -42.77
CA GLY A 10 -53.94 19.49 -41.63
C GLY A 10 -54.40 20.13 -40.32
N LEU A 11 -55.17 19.38 -39.52
CA LEU A 11 -55.56 19.71 -38.15
C LEU A 11 -54.34 19.67 -37.21
N VAL A 12 -54.26 20.61 -36.28
CA VAL A 12 -53.33 20.60 -35.14
C VAL A 12 -54.09 20.13 -33.90
N LEU A 13 -53.65 19.02 -33.31
CA LEU A 13 -54.13 18.52 -32.01
C LEU A 13 -53.06 17.60 -31.38
N LEU A 14 -52.97 17.67 -30.04
CA LEU A 14 -52.09 16.95 -29.08
C LEU A 14 -50.69 17.54 -28.86
N GLY A 15 -50.17 17.63 -27.63
CA GLY A 15 -50.64 17.02 -26.38
C GLY A 15 -49.93 17.58 -25.14
N LEU A 16 -50.57 17.31 -23.99
CA LEU A 16 -50.13 17.60 -22.63
C LEU A 16 -48.76 16.97 -22.33
N LEU A 17 -47.81 17.79 -21.91
CA LEU A 17 -46.57 17.35 -21.28
C LEU A 17 -46.81 17.14 -19.79
N SER A 18 -46.89 15.87 -19.36
CA SER A 18 -46.72 15.48 -17.96
C SER A 18 -45.22 15.46 -17.64
N ALA A 19 -44.75 16.50 -16.94
CA ALA A 19 -43.41 16.53 -16.37
C ALA A 19 -43.32 15.58 -15.17
N GLY A 20 -42.67 14.43 -15.35
CA GLY A 20 -42.27 13.56 -14.25
C GLY A 20 -41.10 14.17 -13.48
N TRP A 21 -41.32 14.44 -12.19
CA TRP A 21 -40.27 14.88 -11.27
C TRP A 21 -39.41 13.67 -10.90
N GLY A 22 -38.17 13.62 -11.38
CA GLY A 22 -37.17 12.69 -10.86
C GLY A 22 -36.72 13.14 -9.48
N LEU A 23 -37.21 12.49 -8.42
CA LEU A 23 -36.66 12.63 -7.08
C LEU A 23 -35.27 11.99 -7.06
N ALA A 24 -34.27 12.71 -6.57
CA ALA A 24 -32.94 12.16 -6.30
C ALA A 24 -33.09 10.96 -5.34
N GLN A 25 -32.62 9.79 -5.78
CA GLN A 25 -32.69 8.57 -4.99
C GLN A 25 -31.78 8.72 -3.76
N THR A 26 -32.33 8.67 -2.54
CA THR A 26 -31.54 8.77 -1.30
C THR A 26 -30.55 7.61 -1.22
N VAL A 27 -29.27 7.93 -1.03
CA VAL A 27 -28.21 6.93 -0.86
C VAL A 27 -28.15 6.51 0.61
N LEU A 28 -28.31 5.22 0.87
CA LEU A 28 -28.32 4.62 2.21
C LEU A 28 -26.93 4.15 2.65
N THR A 29 -26.73 4.06 3.98
CA THR A 29 -25.64 3.28 4.56
C THR A 29 -25.91 1.77 4.43
N VAL A 30 -24.86 0.94 4.60
CA VAL A 30 -25.00 -0.52 4.61
C VAL A 30 -26.00 -1.00 5.67
N ASP A 31 -25.98 -0.40 6.87
CA ASP A 31 -26.85 -0.75 7.98
C ASP A 31 -28.32 -0.46 7.66
N GLU A 32 -28.59 0.71 7.09
CA GLU A 32 -29.94 1.09 6.67
C GLU A 32 -30.42 0.18 5.54
N ALA A 33 -29.61 -0.04 4.51
CA ALA A 33 -29.95 -0.90 3.38
C ALA A 33 -30.25 -2.35 3.82
N ALA A 34 -29.50 -2.90 4.77
CA ALA A 34 -29.71 -4.25 5.28
C ALA A 34 -31.10 -4.45 5.92
N THR A 35 -31.75 -3.39 6.41
CA THR A 35 -33.08 -3.48 7.04
C THR A 35 -34.25 -3.39 6.04
N ARG A 36 -33.98 -3.02 4.78
CA ARG A 36 -34.99 -2.66 3.76
C ARG A 36 -35.41 -3.85 2.88
N ILE A 37 -35.68 -5.00 3.49
CA ILE A 37 -36.03 -6.22 2.75
C ILE A 37 -37.27 -6.00 1.88
N GLY A 38 -37.16 -6.33 0.60
CA GLY A 38 -38.22 -6.19 -0.40
C GLY A 38 -38.17 -4.88 -1.18
N GLU A 39 -37.41 -3.88 -0.72
CA GLU A 39 -37.28 -2.58 -1.36
C GLU A 39 -36.10 -2.53 -2.34
N THR A 40 -36.23 -1.73 -3.42
CA THR A 40 -35.10 -1.35 -4.26
C THR A 40 -34.41 -0.14 -3.65
N VAL A 41 -33.17 -0.32 -3.22
CA VAL A 41 -32.38 0.72 -2.55
C VAL A 41 -31.12 1.02 -3.33
N THR A 42 -30.60 2.23 -3.13
CA THR A 42 -29.24 2.61 -3.50
C THR A 42 -28.46 2.78 -2.21
N PHE A 43 -27.32 2.10 -2.08
CA PHE A 43 -26.48 2.20 -0.89
C PHE A 43 -25.01 2.33 -1.24
N GLU A 44 -24.25 2.91 -0.31
CA GLU A 44 -22.79 3.01 -0.40
C GLU A 44 -22.12 2.22 0.71
N GLY A 45 -21.04 1.53 0.37
CA GLY A 45 -20.30 0.77 1.34
C GLY A 45 -18.95 0.31 0.84
N LYS A 46 -18.04 0.09 1.78
CA LYS A 46 -16.76 -0.55 1.52
C LYS A 46 -16.98 -2.07 1.39
N VAL A 47 -16.47 -2.65 0.30
CA VAL A 47 -16.43 -4.10 0.14
C VAL A 47 -15.42 -4.67 1.13
N MET A 48 -15.91 -5.41 2.12
CA MET A 48 -15.09 -5.97 3.20
C MET A 48 -14.40 -7.25 2.77
N SER A 49 -15.13 -8.12 2.08
CA SER A 49 -14.61 -9.38 1.55
C SER A 49 -15.29 -9.73 0.24
N MET A 50 -14.64 -10.59 -0.55
CA MET A 50 -15.35 -11.32 -1.58
C MET A 50 -15.10 -12.82 -1.52
N ALA A 51 -16.10 -13.59 -1.92
CA ALA A 51 -16.04 -15.03 -2.02
C ALA A 51 -16.70 -15.51 -3.32
N SER A 52 -16.01 -16.33 -4.10
CA SER A 52 -16.56 -16.96 -5.30
C SER A 52 -16.95 -18.41 -5.00
N SER A 53 -18.13 -18.81 -5.45
CA SER A 53 -18.58 -20.20 -5.46
C SER A 53 -18.55 -20.73 -6.90
N PRO A 54 -17.62 -21.66 -7.22
CA PRO A 54 -17.60 -22.33 -8.51
C PRO A 54 -18.88 -23.16 -8.76
N GLU A 55 -19.44 -23.77 -7.71
CA GLU A 55 -20.65 -24.58 -7.75
C GLU A 55 -21.87 -23.77 -8.18
N PHE A 56 -22.04 -22.56 -7.63
CA PHE A 56 -23.17 -21.69 -7.93
C PHE A 56 -22.88 -20.65 -9.02
N LYS A 57 -21.70 -20.72 -9.66
CA LYS A 57 -21.21 -19.71 -10.62
C LYS A 57 -21.49 -18.28 -10.13
N ALA A 58 -21.14 -17.98 -8.89
CA ALA A 58 -21.53 -16.74 -8.22
C ALA A 58 -20.36 -16.15 -7.45
N THR A 59 -20.27 -14.82 -7.43
CA THR A 59 -19.34 -14.10 -6.54
C THR A 59 -20.14 -13.24 -5.58
N TYR A 60 -19.81 -13.30 -4.30
CA TYR A 60 -20.41 -12.51 -3.24
C TYR A 60 -19.43 -11.44 -2.79
N ALA A 61 -19.87 -10.19 -2.72
CA ALA A 61 -19.21 -9.13 -1.97
C ALA A 61 -19.93 -8.91 -0.63
N SER A 62 -19.17 -8.77 0.44
CA SER A 62 -19.68 -8.63 1.80
C SER A 62 -19.51 -7.21 2.32
N PHE A 63 -20.53 -6.69 2.98
CA PHE A 63 -20.58 -5.32 3.50
C PHE A 63 -20.94 -5.29 5.00
N GLY A 64 -20.40 -4.32 5.72
CA GLY A 64 -20.66 -4.14 7.16
C GLY A 64 -20.07 -5.24 8.06
N GLY A 65 -19.23 -6.09 7.48
CA GLY A 65 -18.58 -7.26 8.06
C GLY A 65 -18.12 -8.18 6.93
N ALA A 66 -17.12 -9.01 7.18
CA ALA A 66 -16.68 -10.01 6.21
C ALA A 66 -17.50 -11.30 6.34
N TYR A 67 -17.53 -12.11 5.28
CA TYR A 67 -18.16 -13.42 5.36
C TYR A 67 -17.57 -14.29 6.49
N PRO A 68 -18.39 -15.00 7.31
CA PRO A 68 -19.85 -15.10 7.26
C PRO A 68 -20.61 -14.11 8.18
N PHE A 69 -19.95 -13.08 8.70
CA PHE A 69 -20.48 -12.10 9.66
C PHE A 69 -20.95 -10.79 9.00
N GLN A 70 -21.16 -10.79 7.69
CA GLN A 70 -21.57 -9.61 6.94
C GLN A 70 -23.00 -9.20 7.24
N LYS A 71 -23.26 -7.90 7.27
CA LYS A 71 -24.61 -7.35 7.46
C LYS A 71 -25.44 -7.34 6.19
N LEU A 72 -24.76 -7.16 5.05
CA LEU A 72 -25.37 -7.16 3.72
C LEU A 72 -24.43 -7.85 2.73
N SER A 73 -25.00 -8.61 1.81
CA SER A 73 -24.26 -9.27 0.73
C SER A 73 -24.67 -8.69 -0.62
N VAL A 74 -23.74 -8.54 -1.54
CA VAL A 74 -24.02 -8.29 -2.96
C VAL A 74 -23.63 -9.53 -3.74
N LEU A 75 -24.58 -10.08 -4.50
CA LEU A 75 -24.40 -11.28 -5.31
C LEU A 75 -24.25 -10.89 -6.78
N PHE A 76 -23.07 -11.18 -7.34
CA PHE A 76 -22.81 -11.17 -8.78
C PHE A 76 -23.13 -12.56 -9.34
N ALA A 77 -24.26 -12.68 -10.05
CA ALA A 77 -24.62 -13.91 -10.73
C ALA A 77 -23.78 -14.07 -12.01
N GLY A 78 -23.09 -15.20 -12.18
CA GLY A 78 -22.14 -15.45 -13.26
C GLY A 78 -22.76 -15.71 -14.64
N GLU A 79 -23.90 -15.09 -14.92
CA GLU A 79 -24.61 -15.17 -16.20
C GLU A 79 -24.21 -14.02 -17.14
N ASN A 80 -23.59 -12.96 -16.62
CA ASN A 80 -23.17 -11.79 -17.39
C ASN A 80 -21.63 -11.68 -17.45
N GLU A 81 -21.04 -11.99 -18.61
CA GLU A 81 -19.58 -11.92 -18.82
C GLU A 81 -19.00 -10.52 -18.59
N ALA A 82 -19.76 -9.44 -18.76
CA ALA A 82 -19.31 -8.07 -18.47
C ALA A 82 -19.11 -7.82 -16.96
N ILE A 83 -19.93 -8.45 -16.12
CA ILE A 83 -19.83 -8.41 -14.65
C ILE A 83 -18.72 -9.35 -14.16
N VAL A 84 -18.55 -10.49 -14.82
CA VAL A 84 -17.47 -11.45 -14.52
C VAL A 84 -16.10 -10.90 -14.98
N SER A 85 -16.06 -10.07 -16.03
CA SER A 85 -14.84 -9.40 -16.53
C SER A 85 -14.54 -8.06 -15.86
N CYS A 86 -15.48 -7.47 -15.12
CA CYS A 86 -15.10 -6.56 -14.04
C CYS A 86 -14.16 -7.36 -13.15
N ASP A 87 -12.96 -6.85 -12.87
CA ASP A 87 -12.03 -7.49 -11.93
C ASP A 87 -12.66 -7.46 -10.52
N LEU A 88 -13.64 -8.33 -10.26
CA LEU A 88 -14.36 -8.40 -9.00
C LEU A 88 -13.34 -8.56 -7.85
N PRO A 89 -12.27 -9.38 -7.96
CA PRO A 89 -11.22 -9.43 -6.92
C PRO A 89 -10.58 -8.08 -6.57
N ARG A 90 -10.59 -7.09 -7.49
CA ARG A 90 -10.09 -5.72 -7.25
C ARG A 90 -11.10 -4.80 -6.57
N LEU A 91 -12.35 -5.24 -6.38
CA LEU A 91 -13.34 -4.51 -5.58
C LEU A 91 -13.06 -4.63 -4.08
N ASN A 92 -12.30 -5.63 -3.64
CA ASN A 92 -11.99 -5.81 -2.23
C ASN A 92 -11.32 -4.55 -1.64
N GLY A 93 -11.89 -3.99 -0.58
CA GLY A 93 -11.45 -2.76 0.06
C GLY A 93 -11.82 -1.46 -0.68
N ARG A 94 -12.51 -1.52 -1.82
CA ARG A 94 -13.06 -0.34 -2.51
C ARG A 94 -14.41 0.05 -1.91
N THR A 95 -14.72 1.34 -1.94
CA THR A 95 -16.09 1.83 -1.72
C THR A 95 -16.83 1.77 -3.05
N VAL A 96 -18.01 1.16 -3.02
CA VAL A 96 -18.89 1.05 -4.18
C VAL A 96 -20.26 1.59 -3.82
N ARG A 97 -20.95 2.13 -4.83
CA ARG A 97 -22.38 2.42 -4.78
C ARG A 97 -23.10 1.30 -5.51
N VAL A 98 -24.11 0.72 -4.88
CA VAL A 98 -24.88 -0.39 -5.44
C VAL A 98 -26.36 -0.06 -5.40
N THR A 99 -27.05 -0.31 -6.50
CA THR A 99 -28.50 -0.15 -6.62
C THR A 99 -29.14 -1.49 -6.95
N GLY A 100 -30.09 -1.92 -6.11
CA GLY A 100 -30.82 -3.14 -6.37
C GLY A 100 -31.83 -3.46 -5.28
N LYS A 101 -32.62 -4.51 -5.52
CA LYS A 101 -33.61 -5.00 -4.57
C LYS A 101 -32.91 -5.77 -3.45
N VAL A 102 -33.22 -5.43 -2.20
CA VAL A 102 -32.74 -6.18 -1.04
C VAL A 102 -33.65 -7.39 -0.84
N GLU A 103 -33.09 -8.59 -0.93
CA GLU A 103 -33.78 -9.85 -0.78
C GLU A 103 -33.37 -10.55 0.53
N GLY A 104 -34.27 -11.35 1.11
CA GLY A 104 -33.92 -12.21 2.24
C GLY A 104 -33.09 -13.41 1.78
N GLY A 105 -31.87 -13.55 2.30
CA GLY A 105 -30.99 -14.68 2.02
C GLY A 105 -30.78 -15.59 3.23
N LYS A 106 -30.29 -16.82 2.99
CA LYS A 106 -30.01 -17.82 4.04
C LYS A 106 -29.02 -17.33 5.12
N ARG A 107 -28.16 -16.36 4.78
CA ARG A 107 -27.12 -15.81 5.67
C ARG A 107 -27.28 -14.30 5.86
N GLY A 108 -28.50 -13.80 5.74
CA GLY A 108 -28.83 -12.38 5.85
C GLY A 108 -29.24 -11.73 4.53
N PRO A 109 -29.49 -10.42 4.54
CA PRO A 109 -29.92 -9.64 3.39
C PRO A 109 -28.94 -9.73 2.21
N VAL A 110 -29.46 -9.83 0.99
CA VAL A 110 -28.66 -9.90 -0.25
C VAL A 110 -29.23 -8.98 -1.34
N VAL A 111 -28.37 -8.26 -2.05
CA VAL A 111 -28.71 -7.53 -3.27
C VAL A 111 -28.12 -8.26 -4.45
N ARG A 112 -28.93 -8.63 -5.43
CA ARG A 112 -28.46 -9.27 -6.67
C ARG A 112 -28.09 -8.21 -7.71
N VAL A 113 -26.88 -8.30 -8.24
CA VAL A 113 -26.37 -7.48 -9.34
C VAL A 113 -26.29 -8.35 -10.59
N THR A 114 -27.09 -7.98 -11.58
CA THR A 114 -27.19 -8.64 -12.90
C THR A 114 -26.78 -7.71 -14.05
N ASP A 115 -26.70 -6.41 -13.79
CA ASP A 115 -26.29 -5.38 -14.76
C ASP A 115 -25.16 -4.48 -14.19
N THR A 116 -24.22 -4.05 -15.03
CA THR A 116 -23.10 -3.19 -14.61
C THR A 116 -23.55 -1.81 -14.14
N ASN A 117 -24.70 -1.32 -14.59
CA ASN A 117 -25.28 -0.04 -14.15
C ASN A 117 -25.76 -0.07 -12.69
N GLN A 118 -25.89 -1.26 -12.10
CA GLN A 118 -26.25 -1.43 -10.69
C GLN A 118 -25.07 -1.23 -9.75
N ILE A 119 -23.84 -1.11 -10.27
CA ILE A 119 -22.64 -0.95 -9.44
C ILE A 119 -21.72 0.14 -10.00
N GLU A 120 -21.38 1.08 -9.15
CA GLU A 120 -20.41 2.13 -9.45
C GLU A 120 -19.26 2.02 -8.45
N VAL A 121 -18.03 1.88 -8.96
CA VAL A 121 -16.85 2.00 -8.10
C VAL A 121 -16.61 3.49 -7.86
N LEU A 122 -16.90 3.94 -6.64
CA LEU A 122 -16.74 5.34 -6.32
C LEU A 122 -15.26 5.73 -6.39
N ALA A 123 -15.01 6.86 -7.03
CA ALA A 123 -13.71 7.50 -6.97
C ALA A 123 -13.36 7.68 -5.50
N VAL A 124 -12.19 7.17 -5.12
CA VAL A 124 -11.67 7.43 -3.79
C VAL A 124 -11.46 8.93 -3.69
N ALA A 125 -12.07 9.59 -2.70
CA ALA A 125 -11.86 11.01 -2.46
C ALA A 125 -10.36 11.31 -2.55
N VAL A 126 -9.98 12.20 -3.47
CA VAL A 126 -8.58 12.60 -3.61
C VAL A 126 -8.19 13.22 -2.28
N MET A 127 -7.01 12.86 -1.80
CA MET A 127 -6.49 13.48 -0.60
C MET A 127 -6.13 14.92 -0.95
N ASP A 128 -7.06 15.84 -0.65
CA ASP A 128 -6.92 17.26 -0.98
C ASP A 128 -5.80 17.92 -0.16
N SER A 129 -5.56 17.42 1.06
CA SER A 129 -4.56 17.93 1.99
C SER A 129 -3.40 16.96 2.20
N LEU A 130 -2.17 17.45 2.00
CA LEU A 130 -0.96 16.70 2.38
C LEU A 130 -0.82 16.54 3.91
N ASP A 131 -1.62 17.26 4.69
CA ASP A 131 -1.61 17.17 6.16
C ASP A 131 -2.53 16.07 6.71
N SER A 132 -3.26 15.35 5.85
CA SER A 132 -4.11 14.24 6.30
C SER A 132 -3.32 13.18 7.08
N GLU A 133 -3.95 12.68 8.15
CA GLU A 133 -3.46 11.53 8.89
C GLU A 133 -3.99 10.23 8.28
N GLY A 134 -3.17 9.19 8.25
CA GLY A 134 -3.58 7.88 7.78
C GLY A 134 -2.42 6.89 7.73
N GLU A 135 -2.73 5.67 7.29
CA GLU A 135 -1.80 4.55 7.22
C GLU A 135 -2.24 3.50 6.19
N GLY A 136 -1.43 2.44 6.07
CA GLY A 136 -1.68 1.33 5.16
C GLY A 136 -1.44 1.65 3.67
N PRO A 137 -1.59 0.67 2.77
CA PRO A 137 -1.31 0.80 1.34
C PRO A 137 -2.23 1.78 0.62
N ALA A 138 -3.51 1.83 0.99
CA ALA A 138 -4.49 2.71 0.34
C ALA A 138 -4.16 4.19 0.57
N PHE A 139 -3.91 4.58 1.81
CA PHE A 139 -3.49 5.95 2.15
C PHE A 139 -2.17 6.32 1.48
N ARG A 140 -1.16 5.44 1.57
CA ARG A 140 0.13 5.66 0.90
C ARG A 140 -0.03 5.85 -0.61
N LYS A 141 -0.93 5.09 -1.25
CA LYS A 141 -1.22 5.24 -2.68
C LYS A 141 -1.82 6.62 -3.00
N GLN A 142 -2.76 7.09 -2.20
CA GLN A 142 -3.36 8.42 -2.36
C GLN A 142 -2.33 9.52 -2.14
N LEU A 143 -1.58 9.47 -1.04
CA LEU A 143 -0.51 10.42 -0.74
C LEU A 143 0.53 10.51 -1.87
N LYS A 144 0.98 9.36 -2.38
CA LYS A 144 1.88 9.31 -3.54
C LYS A 144 1.26 9.95 -4.78
N ALA A 145 -0.03 9.71 -5.05
CA ALA A 145 -0.72 10.33 -6.19
C ALA A 145 -0.78 11.86 -6.04
N THR A 146 -1.22 12.37 -4.89
CA THR A 146 -1.28 13.81 -4.62
C THR A 146 0.08 14.50 -4.79
N LEU A 147 1.16 13.88 -4.30
CA LEU A 147 2.52 14.41 -4.49
C LEU A 147 2.94 14.45 -5.97
N ARG A 148 2.61 13.40 -6.73
CA ARG A 148 2.92 13.33 -8.17
C ARG A 148 2.14 14.35 -8.97
N ASP A 149 0.88 14.56 -8.65
CA ASP A 149 0.01 15.50 -9.35
C ASP A 149 0.48 16.95 -9.13
N ARG A 150 0.87 17.30 -7.89
CA ARG A 150 1.51 18.60 -7.59
C ARG A 150 2.82 18.80 -8.34
N PHE A 151 3.65 17.77 -8.44
CA PHE A 151 4.90 17.84 -9.22
C PHE A 151 4.62 18.12 -10.70
N LYS A 152 3.68 17.38 -11.31
CA LYS A 152 3.30 17.57 -12.71
C LYS A 152 2.66 18.94 -12.97
N ALA A 153 2.01 19.52 -11.97
CA ALA A 153 1.45 20.87 -12.03
C ALA A 153 2.51 21.98 -11.82
N GLY A 154 3.78 21.64 -11.55
CA GLY A 154 4.83 22.61 -11.25
C GLY A 154 4.67 23.30 -9.90
N ASP A 155 3.86 22.74 -8.99
CA ASP A 155 3.65 23.26 -7.63
C ASP A 155 4.83 22.88 -6.71
N TYR A 156 6.02 23.35 -7.08
CA TYR A 156 7.25 23.12 -6.34
C TYR A 156 7.22 23.81 -4.97
N ALA A 157 6.50 24.92 -4.84
CA ALA A 157 6.36 25.64 -3.58
C ALA A 157 5.72 24.77 -2.48
N SER A 158 4.62 24.09 -2.80
CA SER A 158 3.98 23.22 -1.80
C SER A 158 4.80 21.97 -1.51
N LEU A 159 5.46 21.40 -2.54
CA LEU A 159 6.34 20.23 -2.37
C LEU A 159 7.58 20.56 -1.54
N ASP A 160 8.15 21.74 -1.70
CA ASP A 160 9.32 22.17 -0.93
C ASP A 160 8.95 22.41 0.54
N ALA A 161 7.86 23.15 0.77
CA ALA A 161 7.35 23.44 2.10
C ALA A 161 6.98 22.15 2.87
N VAL A 162 6.29 21.21 2.22
CA VAL A 162 5.88 19.97 2.87
C VAL A 162 7.08 19.05 3.17
N ALA A 163 8.06 18.99 2.27
CA ALA A 163 9.28 18.22 2.49
C ALA A 163 10.09 18.80 3.65
N ALA A 164 10.23 20.12 3.72
CA ALA A 164 10.90 20.79 4.83
C ALA A 164 10.17 20.53 6.16
N LYS A 165 8.85 20.69 6.19
CA LYS A 165 7.99 20.41 7.36
C LYS A 165 8.15 18.97 7.84
N TRP A 166 7.94 17.97 6.97
CA TRP A 166 8.01 16.56 7.34
C TRP A 166 9.39 16.10 7.78
N ARG A 167 10.44 16.68 7.20
CA ARG A 167 11.82 16.40 7.56
C ARG A 167 12.19 16.98 8.92
N THR A 168 11.94 18.28 9.14
CA THR A 168 12.29 18.99 10.37
C THR A 168 11.42 18.56 11.56
N GLY A 169 10.11 18.44 11.34
CA GLY A 169 9.15 17.97 12.33
C GLY A 169 9.18 16.46 12.55
N LYS A 170 9.99 15.71 11.80
CA LYS A 170 10.05 14.25 11.83
C LYS A 170 8.65 13.63 11.77
N GLU A 171 7.82 14.10 10.84
CA GLU A 171 6.41 13.67 10.82
C GLU A 171 6.26 12.20 10.41
N ARG A 172 5.25 11.55 11.01
CA ARG A 172 4.94 10.14 10.81
C ARG A 172 3.51 9.94 10.33
N LEU A 173 3.28 8.83 9.63
CA LEU A 173 1.96 8.22 9.46
C LEU A 173 1.49 7.60 10.78
N LEU A 174 0.21 7.19 10.83
CA LEU A 174 -0.34 6.57 12.03
C LEU A 174 0.41 5.29 12.43
N ASP A 175 1.02 4.58 11.48
CA ASP A 175 1.84 3.39 11.74
C ASP A 175 3.32 3.68 12.08
N GLY A 176 3.68 4.96 12.27
CA GLY A 176 5.04 5.38 12.59
C GLY A 176 5.99 5.46 11.40
N THR A 177 5.51 5.25 10.16
CA THR A 177 6.34 5.46 8.96
C THR A 177 6.64 6.93 8.75
N TRP A 178 7.91 7.28 8.50
CA TRP A 178 8.32 8.64 8.17
C TRP A 178 7.65 9.15 6.90
N LYS A 179 6.94 10.29 6.98
CA LYS A 179 6.33 10.91 5.78
C LYS A 179 7.38 11.31 4.75
N ILE A 180 8.54 11.81 5.20
CA ILE A 180 9.65 12.18 4.30
C ILE A 180 10.21 10.97 3.51
N ALA A 181 10.17 9.76 4.08
CA ALA A 181 10.55 8.55 3.36
C ALA A 181 9.55 8.23 2.23
N ILE A 182 8.25 8.43 2.48
CA ILE A 182 7.21 8.30 1.44
C ILE A 182 7.40 9.37 0.37
N PHE A 183 7.71 10.61 0.75
CA PHE A 183 7.98 11.70 -0.19
C PHE A 183 9.10 11.32 -1.17
N TYR A 184 10.30 11.01 -0.69
CA TYR A 184 11.41 10.65 -1.57
C TYR A 184 11.19 9.34 -2.32
N GLY A 185 10.52 8.36 -1.71
CA GLY A 185 10.11 7.12 -2.38
C GLY A 185 9.00 7.29 -3.42
N THR A 186 8.28 8.42 -3.43
CA THR A 186 7.30 8.75 -4.49
C THR A 186 8.00 9.09 -5.81
N PHE A 187 9.14 9.74 -5.66
CA PHE A 187 9.95 10.38 -6.70
C PHE A 187 11.26 9.62 -6.98
N SER A 188 11.41 8.41 -6.43
CA SER A 188 12.54 7.52 -6.73
C SER A 188 12.50 7.00 -8.16
N GLU A 189 11.30 6.82 -8.71
CA GLU A 189 11.08 6.62 -10.14
C GLU A 189 10.60 7.93 -10.74
N PRO A 190 11.02 8.28 -11.97
CA PRO A 190 10.68 9.55 -12.57
C PRO A 190 9.19 9.58 -12.92
N VAL A 191 8.52 10.69 -12.57
CA VAL A 191 7.07 10.87 -12.80
C VAL A 191 6.75 11.46 -14.18
N LEU A 192 7.81 11.79 -14.92
CA LEU A 192 7.91 12.28 -16.29
C LEU A 192 9.05 11.52 -16.99
N PRO A 193 9.17 11.54 -18.33
CA PRO A 193 10.38 11.08 -19.00
C PRO A 193 11.64 11.77 -18.44
N TYR A 194 12.76 11.06 -18.33
CA TYR A 194 13.97 11.60 -17.65
C TYR A 194 14.39 13.01 -18.08
N PRO A 195 14.43 13.38 -19.38
CA PRO A 195 14.81 14.74 -19.77
C PRO A 195 13.88 15.81 -19.16
N ASP A 196 12.56 15.58 -19.22
CA ASP A 196 11.58 16.50 -18.65
C ASP A 196 11.62 16.48 -17.11
N TYR A 197 11.88 15.32 -16.51
CA TYR A 197 12.02 15.18 -15.07
C TYR A 197 13.24 15.93 -14.53
N PHE A 198 14.40 15.83 -15.18
CA PHE A 198 15.59 16.59 -14.80
C PHE A 198 15.40 18.10 -15.00
N ARG A 199 14.76 18.53 -16.10
CA ARG A 199 14.41 19.94 -16.31
C ARG A 199 13.49 20.47 -15.20
N ALA A 200 12.45 19.71 -14.82
CA ALA A 200 11.55 20.07 -13.73
C ALA A 200 12.28 20.21 -12.37
N LEU A 201 13.24 19.33 -12.09
CA LEU A 201 14.07 19.44 -10.88
C LEU A 201 15.02 20.64 -10.92
N GLU A 202 15.55 21.00 -12.09
CA GLU A 202 16.36 22.21 -12.28
C GLU A 202 15.53 23.49 -12.09
N GLU A 203 14.30 23.51 -12.61
CA GLU A 203 13.33 24.61 -12.38
C GLU A 203 13.00 24.77 -10.89
N TRP A 204 12.72 23.66 -10.20
CA TRP A 204 12.50 23.67 -8.75
C TRP A 204 13.74 24.20 -8.02
N GLN A 205 14.93 23.69 -8.34
CA GLN A 205 16.18 24.15 -7.73
C GLN A 205 16.43 25.65 -7.97
N ALA A 206 16.10 26.17 -9.16
CA ALA A 206 16.22 27.59 -9.45
C ALA A 206 15.23 28.45 -8.64
N ALA A 207 14.00 27.96 -8.42
CA ALA A 207 12.99 28.64 -7.60
C ALA A 207 13.30 28.58 -6.09
N PHE A 208 13.97 27.52 -5.63
CA PHE A 208 14.29 27.28 -4.21
C PHE A 208 15.78 26.90 -4.04
N PRO A 209 16.72 27.83 -4.26
CA PRO A 209 18.16 27.54 -4.34
C PRO A 209 18.76 27.00 -3.04
N ASP A 210 18.20 27.38 -1.89
CA ASP A 210 18.66 26.90 -0.59
C ASP A 210 18.07 25.52 -0.22
N SER A 211 17.07 25.03 -0.95
CA SER A 211 16.43 23.76 -0.64
C SER A 211 17.31 22.57 -1.02
N ILE A 212 17.55 21.69 -0.05
CA ILE A 212 18.22 20.40 -0.27
C ILE A 212 17.32 19.39 -1.01
N THR A 213 16.00 19.63 -1.04
CA THR A 213 15.00 18.67 -1.54
C THR A 213 15.18 18.35 -3.03
N PRO A 214 15.15 19.32 -3.97
CA PRO A 214 15.32 19.03 -5.39
C PRO A 214 16.70 18.46 -5.72
N ARG A 215 17.75 18.88 -5.00
CA ARG A 215 19.11 18.35 -5.14
C ARG A 215 19.19 16.84 -4.82
N LEU A 216 18.57 16.42 -3.72
CA LEU A 216 18.49 15.01 -3.34
C LEU A 216 17.60 14.21 -4.30
N LEU A 217 16.51 14.80 -4.80
CA LEU A 217 15.69 14.18 -5.84
C LEU A 217 16.49 13.97 -7.13
N GLN A 218 17.31 14.94 -7.53
CA GLN A 218 18.17 14.83 -8.72
C GLN A 218 19.21 13.72 -8.55
N ALA A 219 19.86 13.63 -7.39
CA ALA A 219 20.78 12.54 -7.07
C ALA A 219 20.07 11.18 -7.13
N ASN A 220 18.90 11.05 -6.50
CA ASN A 220 18.12 9.83 -6.49
C ASN A 220 17.63 9.42 -7.90
N ALA A 221 17.21 10.39 -8.70
CA ALA A 221 16.80 10.18 -10.09
C ALA A 221 17.95 9.67 -10.95
N ARG A 222 19.17 10.20 -10.76
CA ARG A 222 20.38 9.70 -11.42
C ARG A 222 20.71 8.26 -11.00
N VAL A 223 20.54 7.92 -9.72
CA VAL A 223 20.67 6.54 -9.23
C VAL A 223 19.66 5.63 -9.93
N ALA A 224 18.38 5.99 -9.96
CA ALA A 224 17.34 5.20 -10.64
C ALA A 224 17.63 5.04 -12.13
N HIS A 225 18.03 6.13 -12.80
CA HIS A 225 18.41 6.12 -14.21
C HIS A 225 19.64 5.23 -14.49
N ALA A 226 20.57 5.12 -13.54
CA ALA A 226 21.69 4.18 -13.63
C ALA A 226 21.17 2.74 -13.60
N TRP A 227 20.39 2.39 -12.57
CA TRP A 227 19.84 1.03 -12.40
C TRP A 227 18.93 0.59 -13.55
N GLU A 228 18.18 1.52 -14.14
CA GLU A 228 17.38 1.25 -15.34
C GLU A 228 18.26 0.92 -16.55
N ALA A 229 19.36 1.65 -16.76
CA ALA A 229 20.32 1.34 -17.83
C ALA A 229 20.98 -0.04 -17.66
N ARG A 230 21.29 -0.43 -16.42
CA ARG A 230 21.83 -1.75 -16.10
C ARG A 230 20.78 -2.85 -16.33
N GLY A 231 19.51 -2.54 -16.08
CA GLY A 231 18.42 -3.51 -16.07
C GLY A 231 18.40 -4.42 -14.85
N SER A 232 17.37 -5.25 -14.77
CA SER A 232 17.11 -6.18 -13.66
C SER A 232 17.75 -7.55 -13.82
N GLY A 233 18.49 -7.77 -14.91
CA GLY A 233 19.18 -9.03 -15.19
C GLY A 233 20.36 -9.32 -14.25
N LEU A 234 20.87 -10.55 -14.33
CA LEU A 234 22.12 -10.91 -13.68
C LEU A 234 23.27 -10.06 -14.24
N ALA A 235 24.31 -9.83 -13.46
CA ALA A 235 25.45 -8.99 -13.88
C ALA A 235 26.06 -9.45 -15.23
N ILE A 236 26.06 -10.77 -15.48
CA ILE A 236 26.56 -11.39 -16.73
C ILE A 236 25.67 -11.16 -17.95
N THR A 237 24.42 -10.71 -17.77
CA THR A 237 23.47 -10.47 -18.88
C THR A 237 23.36 -8.99 -19.27
N VAL A 238 24.10 -8.11 -18.58
CA VAL A 238 24.07 -6.67 -18.83
C VAL A 238 25.04 -6.33 -19.96
N THR A 239 24.59 -5.53 -20.94
CA THR A 239 25.44 -5.10 -22.06
C THR A 239 26.55 -4.14 -21.61
N GLU A 240 27.60 -3.99 -22.42
CA GLU A 240 28.67 -3.04 -22.14
C GLU A 240 28.15 -1.59 -22.08
N GLU A 241 27.22 -1.23 -22.97
CA GLU A 241 26.57 0.08 -22.99
C GLU A 241 25.74 0.31 -21.72
N GLY A 242 25.03 -0.72 -21.26
CA GLY A 242 24.28 -0.68 -20.00
C GLY A 242 25.20 -0.46 -18.80
N TRP A 243 26.34 -1.15 -18.76
CA TRP A 243 27.36 -0.94 -17.72
C TRP A 243 28.01 0.43 -17.76
N LYS A 244 28.31 0.94 -18.96
CA LYS A 244 28.87 2.28 -19.15
C LYS A 244 27.89 3.34 -18.64
N ALA A 245 26.64 3.31 -19.10
CA ALA A 245 25.61 4.23 -18.68
C ALA A 245 25.33 4.15 -17.16
N PHE A 246 25.32 2.94 -16.60
CA PHE A 246 25.20 2.72 -15.16
C PHE A 246 26.31 3.44 -14.39
N ARG A 247 27.58 3.22 -14.75
CA ARG A 247 28.72 3.83 -14.05
C ARG A 247 28.72 5.35 -14.17
N GLU A 248 28.47 5.89 -15.36
CA GLU A 248 28.45 7.34 -15.62
C GLU A 248 27.35 8.03 -14.79
N ARG A 249 26.12 7.49 -14.84
CA ARG A 249 24.98 8.07 -14.11
C ARG A 249 25.15 7.95 -12.60
N LEU A 250 25.72 6.84 -12.11
CA LEU A 250 25.99 6.67 -10.69
C LEU A 250 27.13 7.58 -10.19
N ALA A 251 28.14 7.86 -11.03
CA ALA A 251 29.17 8.84 -10.72
C ALA A 251 28.59 10.28 -10.62
N LEU A 252 27.65 10.64 -11.49
CA LEU A 252 26.94 11.92 -11.40
C LEU A 252 26.11 12.02 -10.10
N ALA A 253 25.43 10.95 -9.70
CA ALA A 253 24.72 10.90 -8.42
C ALA A 253 25.68 11.07 -7.22
N ARG A 254 26.82 10.38 -7.23
CA ARG A 254 27.85 10.52 -6.19
C ARG A 254 28.39 11.94 -6.11
N SER A 255 28.70 12.55 -7.25
CA SER A 255 29.21 13.92 -7.31
C SER A 255 28.23 14.92 -6.69
N GLU A 256 26.94 14.77 -7.02
CA GLU A 256 25.86 15.57 -6.44
C GLU A 256 25.80 15.44 -4.91
N LEU A 257 25.82 14.20 -4.40
CA LEU A 257 25.81 13.96 -2.96
C LEU A 257 27.08 14.44 -2.25
N ALA A 258 28.24 14.31 -2.89
CA ALA A 258 29.51 14.79 -2.37
C ALA A 258 29.50 16.33 -2.22
N ALA A 259 28.92 17.05 -3.17
CA ALA A 259 28.72 18.50 -3.05
C ALA A 259 27.79 18.89 -1.88
N LEU A 260 26.88 17.99 -1.50
CA LEU A 260 25.97 18.16 -0.35
C LEU A 260 26.52 17.58 0.96
N HIS A 261 27.75 17.04 0.99
CA HIS A 261 28.27 16.30 2.14
C HIS A 261 28.25 17.13 3.44
N ALA A 262 28.60 18.41 3.38
CA ALA A 262 28.54 19.29 4.55
C ALA A 262 27.12 19.49 5.10
N ARG A 263 26.10 19.30 4.25
CA ARG A 263 24.67 19.45 4.55
C ARG A 263 23.95 18.09 4.72
N ARG A 264 24.69 16.97 4.76
CA ARG A 264 24.12 15.61 4.79
C ARG A 264 23.20 15.34 5.98
N THR A 265 23.41 16.04 7.09
CA THR A 265 22.58 15.98 8.30
C THR A 265 21.42 16.96 8.29
N GLU A 266 21.12 17.63 7.17
CA GLU A 266 19.86 18.35 7.02
C GLU A 266 18.71 17.42 6.63
N CYS A 267 19.03 16.27 6.01
CA CYS A 267 18.04 15.31 5.55
C CYS A 267 18.53 13.87 5.66
N PRO A 268 17.79 12.97 6.34
CA PRO A 268 18.18 11.57 6.43
C PRO A 268 18.27 10.89 5.07
N GLN A 269 17.53 11.38 4.07
CA GLN A 269 17.57 10.79 2.73
C GLN A 269 18.95 10.85 2.06
N TRP A 270 19.83 11.79 2.43
CA TRP A 270 21.19 11.85 1.87
C TRP A 270 21.93 10.51 2.08
N PHE A 271 21.92 9.99 3.32
CA PHE A 271 22.56 8.72 3.66
C PHE A 271 21.90 7.54 2.95
N ALA A 272 20.57 7.56 2.83
CA ALA A 272 19.82 6.50 2.15
C ALA A 272 20.17 6.43 0.65
N ILE A 273 20.37 7.56 -0.02
CA ILE A 273 20.78 7.59 -1.44
C ILE A 273 22.25 7.19 -1.55
N MET A 274 23.13 7.68 -0.68
CA MET A 274 24.56 7.33 -0.69
C MET A 274 24.78 5.83 -0.46
N GLN A 275 23.97 5.16 0.36
CA GLN A 275 24.04 3.70 0.53
C GLN A 275 23.71 2.95 -0.77
N VAL A 276 22.78 3.45 -1.59
CA VAL A 276 22.49 2.86 -2.92
C VAL A 276 23.64 3.12 -3.90
N VAL A 277 24.26 4.30 -3.84
CA VAL A 277 25.48 4.61 -4.60
C VAL A 277 26.63 3.68 -4.21
N ALA A 278 26.88 3.51 -2.90
CA ALA A 278 27.94 2.66 -2.38
C ALA A 278 27.76 1.19 -2.81
N LEU A 279 26.53 0.67 -2.75
CA LEU A 279 26.17 -0.64 -3.28
C LEU A 279 26.47 -0.73 -4.79
N GLY A 280 25.95 0.21 -5.59
CA GLY A 280 26.12 0.15 -7.04
C GLY A 280 27.57 0.32 -7.51
N GLN A 281 28.38 1.08 -6.76
CA GLN A 281 29.80 1.27 -7.05
C GLN A 281 30.70 0.17 -6.47
N GLY A 282 30.14 -0.76 -5.69
CA GLY A 282 30.91 -1.82 -5.05
C GLY A 282 31.95 -1.29 -4.06
N TRP A 283 31.57 -0.32 -3.23
CA TRP A 283 32.44 0.17 -2.15
C TRP A 283 32.89 -0.99 -1.25
N SER A 284 34.07 -0.84 -0.65
CA SER A 284 34.54 -1.85 0.30
C SER A 284 33.58 -1.93 1.49
N ARG A 285 33.49 -3.10 2.10
CA ARG A 285 32.63 -3.32 3.28
C ARG A 285 32.93 -2.33 4.42
N PRO A 286 34.20 -2.03 4.77
CA PRO A 286 34.48 -1.01 5.79
C PRO A 286 33.95 0.39 5.45
N GLU A 287 34.02 0.81 4.19
CA GLU A 287 33.49 2.12 3.76
C GLU A 287 31.95 2.17 3.82
N TYR A 288 31.28 1.09 3.38
CA TYR A 288 29.83 0.98 3.49
C TYR A 288 29.36 0.99 4.95
N GLU A 289 30.04 0.22 5.80
CA GLU A 289 29.74 0.15 7.22
C GLU A 289 29.97 1.50 7.90
N ALA A 290 31.06 2.21 7.60
CA ALA A 290 31.28 3.56 8.14
C ALA A 290 30.15 4.54 7.77
N LEU A 291 29.66 4.48 6.53
CA LEU A 291 28.51 5.27 6.08
C LEU A 291 27.23 4.90 6.83
N PHE A 292 26.98 3.61 7.02
CA PHE A 292 25.81 3.11 7.76
C PHE A 292 25.85 3.54 9.24
N GLU A 293 27.00 3.38 9.89
CA GLU A 293 27.22 3.79 11.29
C GLU A 293 27.04 5.30 11.49
N GLU A 294 27.47 6.12 10.52
CA GLU A 294 27.19 7.55 10.56
C GLU A 294 25.69 7.86 10.40
N ALA A 295 25.01 7.18 9.48
CA ALA A 295 23.59 7.37 9.20
C ALA A 295 22.74 7.10 10.45
N ILE A 296 22.95 5.96 11.12
CA ILE A 296 22.18 5.59 12.32
C ILE A 296 22.57 6.42 13.55
N ARG A 297 23.78 6.97 13.61
CA ARG A 297 24.14 7.94 14.66
C ARG A 297 23.39 9.25 14.49
N TYR A 298 23.20 9.69 13.25
CA TYR A 298 22.44 10.89 12.93
C TYR A 298 20.93 10.69 13.16
N GLU A 299 20.34 9.61 12.63
CA GLU A 299 18.91 9.36 12.77
C GLU A 299 18.60 7.85 12.90
N PRO A 300 18.66 7.28 14.12
CA PRO A 300 18.56 5.84 14.34
C PRO A 300 17.17 5.28 14.04
N GLU A 301 16.11 6.10 14.07
CA GLU A 301 14.73 5.68 13.78
C GLU A 301 14.37 5.73 12.30
N TYR A 302 15.28 6.14 11.40
CA TYR A 302 15.01 6.21 9.97
C TYR A 302 15.14 4.82 9.31
N LEU A 303 14.03 4.08 9.29
CA LEU A 303 13.97 2.67 8.86
C LEU A 303 14.59 2.39 7.47
N VAL A 304 14.62 3.39 6.58
CA VAL A 304 15.18 3.27 5.22
C VAL A 304 16.67 2.89 5.25
N TYR A 305 17.44 3.31 6.25
CA TYR A 305 18.86 2.91 6.34
C TYR A 305 19.02 1.41 6.49
N TYR A 306 18.23 0.82 7.38
CA TYR A 306 18.26 -0.61 7.66
C TYR A 306 17.76 -1.41 6.46
N ASP A 307 16.74 -0.91 5.75
CA ASP A 307 16.28 -1.49 4.48
C ASP A 307 17.39 -1.51 3.42
N ARG A 308 18.15 -0.41 3.27
CA ARG A 308 19.28 -0.36 2.34
C ARG A 308 20.40 -1.34 2.74
N LYS A 309 20.69 -1.45 4.03
CA LYS A 309 21.68 -2.40 4.54
C LYS A 309 21.25 -3.85 4.36
N ILE A 310 19.99 -4.20 4.63
CA ILE A 310 19.46 -5.54 4.35
C ILE A 310 19.63 -5.89 2.87
N ASN A 311 19.30 -4.97 1.95
CA ASN A 311 19.53 -5.21 0.54
C ASN A 311 21.02 -5.37 0.19
N TYR A 312 21.92 -4.56 0.78
CA TYR A 312 23.37 -4.71 0.59
C TYR A 312 23.89 -6.09 1.03
N LEU A 313 23.35 -6.62 2.13
CA LEU A 313 23.70 -7.92 2.71
C LEU A 313 23.02 -9.12 2.04
N GLN A 314 22.31 -8.93 0.92
CA GLN A 314 21.77 -10.09 0.18
C GLN A 314 22.90 -10.83 -0.57
N PRO A 315 22.81 -12.17 -0.72
CA PRO A 315 23.79 -12.99 -1.45
C PRO A 315 24.10 -12.56 -2.88
N LYS A 316 23.10 -11.96 -3.55
CA LYS A 316 23.25 -11.42 -4.91
C LYS A 316 24.07 -10.13 -4.99
N TRP A 317 24.45 -9.57 -3.84
CA TRP A 317 25.19 -8.33 -3.69
C TRP A 317 26.49 -8.56 -2.91
N HIS A 318 26.56 -8.14 -1.64
CA HIS A 318 27.80 -8.10 -0.85
C HIS A 318 27.73 -8.93 0.44
N GLY A 319 26.65 -9.69 0.63
CA GLY A 319 26.47 -10.51 1.82
C GLY A 319 26.51 -12.01 1.56
N GLU A 320 26.52 -12.75 2.65
CA GLU A 320 26.39 -14.21 2.66
C GLU A 320 24.94 -14.64 2.93
N GLU A 321 24.64 -15.92 2.70
CA GLU A 321 23.31 -16.47 3.03
C GLU A 321 23.02 -16.30 4.53
N GLY A 322 21.88 -15.70 4.87
CA GLY A 322 21.49 -15.45 6.27
C GLY A 322 22.13 -14.21 6.93
N GLU A 323 23.14 -13.57 6.33
CA GLU A 323 23.85 -12.45 6.96
C GLU A 323 22.92 -11.25 7.25
N TRP A 324 21.96 -10.98 6.37
CA TRP A 324 20.97 -9.93 6.60
C TRP A 324 20.08 -10.21 7.83
N VAL A 325 19.81 -11.49 8.15
CA VAL A 325 19.06 -11.90 9.34
C VAL A 325 19.89 -11.69 10.60
N GLU A 326 21.18 -12.05 10.56
CA GLU A 326 22.12 -11.78 11.65
C GLU A 326 22.23 -10.29 11.94
N PHE A 327 22.29 -9.46 10.89
CA PHE A 327 22.25 -8.01 11.04
C PHE A 327 20.98 -7.54 11.75
N VAL A 328 19.79 -8.00 11.35
CA VAL A 328 18.54 -7.60 12.02
C VAL A 328 18.53 -8.07 13.48
N ASN A 329 19.00 -9.29 13.77
CA ASN A 329 19.14 -9.79 15.13
C ASN A 329 20.11 -8.93 15.97
N SER A 330 21.21 -8.45 15.38
CA SER A 330 22.18 -7.59 16.07
C SER A 330 21.58 -6.27 16.58
N LEU A 331 20.49 -5.79 15.96
CA LEU A 331 19.84 -4.53 16.36
C LEU A 331 19.34 -4.57 17.81
N LEU A 332 19.01 -5.75 18.33
CA LEU A 332 18.55 -5.97 19.69
C LEU A 332 19.61 -5.57 20.73
N ASP A 333 20.88 -5.90 20.45
CA ASP A 333 22.00 -5.58 21.35
C ASP A 333 22.54 -4.16 21.07
N ARG A 334 22.48 -3.73 19.81
CA ARG A 334 23.00 -2.43 19.37
C ARG A 334 22.18 -1.25 19.88
N PHE A 335 20.87 -1.43 20.11
CA PHE A 335 19.96 -0.37 20.51
C PHE A 335 19.17 -0.77 21.76
N PRO A 336 19.76 -0.60 22.97
CA PRO A 336 19.06 -0.89 24.22
C PRO A 336 17.89 0.08 24.44
N GLY A 337 17.05 -0.22 25.43
CA GLY A 337 15.93 0.65 25.82
C GLY A 337 14.70 0.55 24.93
N GLY A 338 14.64 -0.44 24.04
CA GLY A 338 13.43 -0.76 23.27
C GLY A 338 13.46 -0.42 21.80
N LEU A 339 14.41 0.41 21.37
CA LEU A 339 14.54 0.79 19.97
C LEU A 339 14.96 -0.40 19.11
N GLY A 340 15.85 -1.26 19.61
CA GLY A 340 16.27 -2.47 18.91
C GLY A 340 15.09 -3.39 18.61
N GLU A 341 14.23 -3.65 19.60
CA GLU A 341 13.02 -4.46 19.45
C GLU A 341 12.02 -3.84 18.47
N GLU A 342 11.82 -2.52 18.51
CA GLU A 342 10.95 -1.84 17.55
C GLU A 342 11.48 -1.94 16.11
N LEU A 343 12.77 -1.66 15.88
CA LEU A 343 13.41 -1.80 14.57
C LEU A 343 13.31 -3.24 14.07
N TYR A 344 13.61 -4.19 14.94
CA TYR A 344 13.52 -5.62 14.67
C TYR A 344 12.11 -6.03 14.21
N ALA A 345 11.07 -5.63 14.95
CA ALA A 345 9.68 -5.95 14.61
C ALA A 345 9.23 -5.27 13.30
N ARG A 346 9.63 -4.01 13.06
CA ARG A 346 9.32 -3.29 11.81
C ARG A 346 9.95 -3.96 10.60
N LEU A 347 11.23 -4.35 10.69
CA LEU A 347 11.95 -5.00 9.60
C LEU A 347 11.38 -6.39 9.31
N ALA A 348 11.13 -7.20 10.35
CA ALA A 348 10.44 -8.47 10.19
C ALA A 348 9.09 -8.29 9.48
N PHE A 349 8.32 -7.25 9.83
CA PHE A 349 7.04 -6.99 9.20
C PHE A 349 7.14 -6.54 7.74
N VAL A 350 8.10 -5.67 7.40
CA VAL A 350 8.33 -5.22 6.02
C VAL A 350 8.69 -6.41 5.12
N TYR A 351 9.64 -7.25 5.56
CA TYR A 351 10.17 -8.35 4.75
C TYR A 351 9.30 -9.62 4.78
N ARG A 352 8.26 -9.65 5.61
CA ARG A 352 7.25 -10.71 5.61
C ARG A 352 6.58 -10.89 4.24
N LYS A 353 6.18 -9.78 3.60
CA LYS A 353 5.30 -9.82 2.42
C LYS A 353 5.93 -10.56 1.24
N ASP A 354 7.22 -10.38 1.02
CA ASP A 354 7.94 -11.01 -0.10
C ASP A 354 8.02 -12.53 0.10
N SER A 355 8.24 -12.98 1.33
CA SER A 355 8.18 -14.40 1.71
C SER A 355 6.77 -14.99 1.54
N ASP A 356 5.72 -14.24 1.88
CA ASP A 356 4.35 -14.74 1.80
C ASP A 356 3.84 -14.87 0.36
N GLN A 357 4.15 -13.88 -0.48
CA GLN A 357 3.71 -13.88 -1.88
C GLN A 357 4.40 -14.94 -2.72
N GLU A 358 5.71 -15.15 -2.52
CA GLU A 358 6.45 -16.18 -3.24
C GLU A 358 5.98 -17.60 -2.88
N MET A 359 5.48 -17.79 -1.65
CA MET A 359 5.01 -19.10 -1.17
C MET A 359 3.55 -19.39 -1.53
N LEU A 360 2.68 -18.36 -1.59
CA LEU A 360 1.37 -18.46 -2.25
C LEU A 360 1.50 -18.98 -3.69
N ARG A 361 2.52 -18.51 -4.40
CA ARG A 361 2.82 -18.93 -5.78
C ARG A 361 3.30 -20.38 -5.87
N LYS A 362 3.98 -20.88 -4.84
CA LYS A 362 4.58 -22.24 -4.79
C LYS A 362 3.71 -23.31 -4.13
N LYS A 363 2.50 -22.99 -3.62
CA LYS A 363 1.67 -23.89 -2.79
C LYS A 363 2.45 -24.54 -1.63
N GLY A 364 3.50 -23.86 -1.14
CA GLY A 364 4.37 -24.35 -0.08
C GLY A 364 3.78 -24.09 1.31
N ARG A 365 4.55 -24.44 2.35
CA ARG A 365 4.30 -23.99 3.73
C ARG A 365 4.09 -22.46 3.72
N TYR A 366 3.12 -21.99 4.49
CA TYR A 366 3.09 -20.59 4.85
C TYR A 366 4.38 -20.32 5.70
N PHE A 367 4.85 -19.07 5.71
CA PHE A 367 5.94 -18.57 6.56
C PHE A 367 7.15 -19.50 6.87
N PRO A 368 8.22 -19.49 6.04
CA PRO A 368 9.48 -20.12 6.44
C PRO A 368 10.00 -19.49 7.74
N ASP A 369 10.68 -20.29 8.57
CA ASP A 369 11.45 -19.76 9.69
C ASP A 369 12.54 -18.83 9.13
N MET A 370 12.32 -17.52 9.28
CA MET A 370 13.23 -16.47 8.82
C MET A 370 14.36 -16.22 9.83
N GLY A 371 14.48 -17.04 10.88
CA GLY A 371 15.45 -16.85 11.97
C GLY A 371 15.05 -15.74 12.95
N PHE A 372 13.77 -15.33 12.93
CA PHE A 372 13.26 -14.30 13.84
C PHE A 372 12.64 -14.91 15.10
N ARG A 373 13.19 -14.53 16.26
CA ARG A 373 12.65 -14.82 17.60
C ARG A 373 11.37 -14.02 17.89
N TRP A 374 10.39 -14.68 18.51
CA TRP A 374 9.10 -14.09 18.86
C TRP A 374 9.17 -13.06 19.99
N GLU A 375 9.81 -13.37 21.12
CA GLU A 375 9.78 -12.49 22.30
C GLU A 375 10.29 -11.05 22.03
N PRO A 376 11.43 -10.83 21.33
CA PRO A 376 11.84 -9.48 20.96
C PRO A 376 10.87 -8.82 19.97
N MET A 377 10.26 -9.59 19.07
CA MET A 377 9.26 -9.08 18.13
C MET A 377 8.01 -8.61 18.87
N LYS A 378 7.53 -9.39 19.84
CA LYS A 378 6.40 -9.09 20.71
C LYS A 378 6.66 -7.79 21.45
N ALA A 379 7.82 -7.66 22.10
CA ALA A 379 8.23 -6.43 22.77
C ALA A 379 8.25 -5.22 21.82
N GLY A 380 8.74 -5.39 20.59
CA GLY A 380 8.72 -4.36 19.56
C GLY A 380 7.30 -3.93 19.17
N PHE A 381 6.39 -4.88 18.98
CA PHE A 381 4.99 -4.59 18.69
C PHE A 381 4.28 -3.85 19.83
N GLU A 382 4.48 -4.26 21.08
CA GLU A 382 3.87 -3.55 22.22
C GLU A 382 4.38 -2.12 22.36
N ARG A 383 5.67 -1.88 22.13
CA ARG A 383 6.21 -0.51 22.08
C ARG A 383 5.61 0.30 20.94
N MET A 384 5.51 -0.28 19.74
CA MET A 384 4.87 0.39 18.61
C MET A 384 3.41 0.72 18.90
N ARG A 385 2.66 -0.19 19.54
CA ARG A 385 1.26 0.08 19.95
C ARG A 385 1.16 1.20 20.97
N ALA A 386 2.05 1.26 21.95
CA ALA A 386 2.07 2.34 22.92
C ALA A 386 2.38 3.71 22.28
N ARG A 387 3.30 3.75 21.31
CA ARG A 387 3.68 4.99 20.59
C ARG A 387 2.65 5.39 19.53
N PHE A 388 1.99 4.42 18.92
CA PHE A 388 1.08 4.59 17.78
C PHE A 388 -0.28 3.92 18.04
N PRO A 389 -1.03 4.34 19.07
CA PRO A 389 -2.21 3.62 19.55
C PRO A 389 -3.39 3.62 18.57
N LYS A 390 -3.39 4.53 17.59
CA LYS A 390 -4.41 4.61 16.54
C LYS A 390 -4.13 3.70 15.34
N SER A 391 -3.01 2.96 15.34
CA SER A 391 -2.59 2.17 14.19
C SER A 391 -3.27 0.80 14.15
N SER A 392 -4.29 0.69 13.30
CA SER A 392 -4.84 -0.61 12.90
C SER A 392 -3.82 -1.45 12.14
N TRP A 393 -2.89 -0.82 11.42
CA TRP A 393 -1.85 -1.49 10.64
C TRP A 393 -0.87 -2.24 11.55
N ILE A 394 -0.37 -1.59 12.61
CA ILE A 394 0.47 -2.22 13.63
C ILE A 394 -0.30 -3.33 14.33
N LEU A 395 -1.57 -3.09 14.69
CA LEU A 395 -2.40 -4.07 15.39
C LEU A 395 -2.62 -5.35 14.55
N ASN A 396 -2.92 -5.19 13.26
CA ASN A 396 -3.03 -6.30 12.31
C ASN A 396 -1.69 -7.06 12.15
N GLY A 397 -0.58 -6.32 12.01
CA GLY A 397 0.76 -6.90 11.94
C GLY A 397 1.10 -7.71 13.18
N TYR A 398 0.79 -7.18 14.37
CA TYR A 398 1.04 -7.86 15.62
C TYR A 398 0.23 -9.16 15.74
N ALA A 399 -1.07 -9.09 15.43
CA ALA A 399 -1.97 -10.23 15.52
C ALA A 399 -1.53 -11.39 14.61
N ILE A 400 -1.12 -11.09 13.38
CA ILE A 400 -0.67 -12.14 12.44
C ILE A 400 0.66 -12.77 12.87
N PHE A 401 1.60 -12.00 13.45
CA PHE A 401 2.85 -12.59 13.96
C PHE A 401 2.64 -13.38 15.26
N ALA A 402 1.77 -12.92 16.16
CA ALA A 402 1.40 -13.67 17.35
C ALA A 402 0.83 -15.06 16.99
N GLY A 403 -0.07 -15.11 16.01
CA GLY A 403 -0.66 -16.37 15.58
C GLY A 403 0.38 -17.35 15.03
N LYS A 404 1.36 -16.85 14.26
CA LYS A 404 2.45 -17.70 13.74
C LYS A 404 3.38 -18.21 14.82
N ALA A 405 3.67 -17.36 15.81
CA ALA A 405 4.46 -17.74 16.96
C ALA A 405 3.75 -18.80 17.82
N GLY A 406 2.44 -18.99 17.64
CA GLY A 406 1.61 -19.86 18.48
C GLY A 406 1.17 -19.18 19.77
N ASP A 407 1.32 -17.86 19.87
CA ASP A 407 0.87 -17.04 20.99
C ASP A 407 -0.62 -16.73 20.84
N TRP A 408 -1.43 -17.78 20.99
CA TRP A 408 -2.87 -17.75 20.71
C TRP A 408 -3.67 -16.86 21.65
N GLU A 409 -3.19 -16.69 22.88
CA GLU A 409 -3.79 -15.75 23.84
C GLU A 409 -3.67 -14.31 23.32
N THR A 410 -2.46 -13.92 22.92
CA THR A 410 -2.20 -12.60 22.33
C THR A 410 -2.98 -12.44 21.02
N THR A 411 -2.97 -13.45 20.14
CA THR A 411 -3.78 -13.43 18.92
C THR A 411 -5.26 -13.20 19.20
N ARG A 412 -5.85 -13.91 20.19
CA ARG A 412 -7.25 -13.76 20.57
C ARG A 412 -7.56 -12.33 20.96
N HIS A 413 -6.76 -11.78 21.87
CA HIS A 413 -6.93 -10.43 22.37
C HIS A 413 -6.90 -9.41 21.22
N LEU A 414 -5.88 -9.48 20.37
CA LEU A 414 -5.70 -8.54 19.26
C LEU A 414 -6.80 -8.66 18.19
N LEU A 415 -7.26 -9.88 17.88
CA LEU A 415 -8.35 -10.10 16.93
C LEU A 415 -9.71 -9.62 17.47
N LEU A 416 -9.95 -9.71 18.78
CA LEU A 416 -11.12 -9.13 19.42
C LEU A 416 -11.10 -7.60 19.33
N GLU A 417 -9.94 -6.99 19.60
CA GLU A 417 -9.74 -5.54 19.48
C GLU A 417 -9.87 -5.05 18.03
N LEU A 418 -9.36 -5.81 17.07
CA LEU A 418 -9.48 -5.51 15.65
C LEU A 418 -10.94 -5.52 15.17
N GLY A 419 -11.76 -6.44 15.68
CA GLY A 419 -13.12 -6.63 15.18
C GLY A 419 -13.13 -6.81 13.65
N ASP A 420 -13.87 -5.96 12.95
CA ASP A 420 -13.97 -5.98 11.48
C ASP A 420 -12.86 -5.20 10.76
N ASN A 421 -11.92 -4.59 11.50
CA ASN A 421 -10.81 -3.80 10.94
C ASN A 421 -9.60 -4.64 10.54
N CYS A 422 -9.81 -5.91 10.17
CA CYS A 422 -8.73 -6.75 9.66
C CYS A 422 -8.32 -6.30 8.25
N ASP A 423 -7.03 -6.03 8.00
CA ASP A 423 -6.54 -5.55 6.71
C ASP A 423 -6.12 -6.71 5.80
N MET A 424 -6.78 -6.83 4.64
CA MET A 424 -6.52 -7.92 3.69
C MET A 424 -5.18 -7.81 2.95
N ASN A 425 -4.51 -6.66 2.97
CA ASN A 425 -3.11 -6.57 2.55
C ASN A 425 -2.17 -7.27 3.53
N ILE A 426 -2.62 -7.52 4.77
CA ILE A 426 -1.85 -8.21 5.80
C ILE A 426 -2.26 -9.68 5.88
N TRP A 427 -3.55 -9.92 6.08
CA TRP A 427 -4.12 -11.25 6.26
C TRP A 427 -4.30 -12.05 4.98
N LEU A 428 -4.20 -11.39 3.81
CA LEU A 428 -4.35 -11.96 2.46
C LEU A 428 -5.79 -12.42 2.16
N THR A 429 -6.42 -13.16 3.07
CA THR A 429 -7.81 -13.63 2.96
C THR A 429 -8.52 -13.58 4.30
N TRP A 430 -9.85 -13.49 4.26
CA TRP A 430 -10.68 -13.63 5.48
C TRP A 430 -10.72 -15.06 6.02
N ASN A 431 -10.44 -16.06 5.19
CA ASN A 431 -10.24 -17.43 5.66
C ASN A 431 -9.07 -17.50 6.65
N ASN A 432 -8.00 -16.75 6.42
CA ASN A 432 -6.87 -16.68 7.35
C ASN A 432 -7.27 -16.01 8.68
N VAL A 433 -8.10 -14.95 8.63
CA VAL A 433 -8.65 -14.34 9.85
C VAL A 433 -9.53 -15.32 10.61
N ALA A 434 -10.43 -16.02 9.90
CA ALA A 434 -11.32 -17.01 10.50
C ALA A 434 -10.55 -18.18 11.13
N LEU A 435 -9.53 -18.70 10.44
CA LEU A 435 -8.63 -19.72 10.97
C LEU A 435 -7.92 -19.23 12.23
N ALA A 436 -7.36 -18.02 12.21
CA ALA A 436 -6.69 -17.44 13.38
C ALA A 436 -7.66 -17.29 14.57
N ARG A 437 -8.91 -16.85 14.34
CA ARG A 437 -9.95 -16.80 15.38
C ARG A 437 -10.29 -18.19 15.94
N MET A 438 -10.45 -19.19 15.08
CA MET A 438 -10.77 -20.56 15.51
C MET A 438 -9.66 -21.16 16.38
N TRP A 439 -8.39 -20.99 15.99
CA TRP A 439 -7.23 -21.42 16.77
C TRP A 439 -7.14 -20.68 18.11
N ALA A 440 -7.33 -19.36 18.09
CA ALA A 440 -7.30 -18.52 19.28
C ALA A 440 -8.39 -18.87 20.30
N ASP A 441 -9.54 -19.36 19.84
CA ASP A 441 -10.66 -19.80 20.69
C ASP A 441 -10.52 -21.26 21.20
N GLY A 442 -9.39 -21.93 20.91
CA GLY A 442 -9.16 -23.31 21.35
C GLY A 442 -10.06 -24.35 20.67
N LYS A 443 -10.69 -24.00 19.54
CA LYS A 443 -11.52 -24.92 18.75
C LYS A 443 -10.60 -25.81 17.93
N GLY A 444 -10.17 -26.91 18.57
CA GLY A 444 -9.21 -27.90 18.09
C GLY A 444 -9.22 -28.14 16.58
N LEU A 445 -8.26 -27.51 15.91
CA LEU A 445 -7.84 -27.87 14.57
C LEU A 445 -6.68 -28.87 14.72
N SER A 446 -6.61 -29.86 13.83
CA SER A 446 -5.51 -30.82 13.82
C SER A 446 -4.19 -30.13 13.43
N ASP A 447 -3.05 -30.72 13.82
CA ASP A 447 -1.70 -30.22 13.48
C ASP A 447 -1.50 -29.96 11.96
N SER A 448 -2.23 -30.70 11.12
CA SER A 448 -2.25 -30.49 9.67
C SER A 448 -2.80 -29.13 9.22
N TYR A 449 -3.75 -28.53 9.94
CA TYR A 449 -4.21 -27.16 9.68
C TYR A 449 -3.30 -26.11 10.31
N PHE A 450 -2.57 -26.46 11.38
CA PHE A 450 -1.54 -25.59 11.95
C PHE A 450 -0.42 -25.39 10.94
N ILE A 451 -0.01 -26.44 10.23
CA ILE A 451 1.00 -26.40 9.14
C ILE A 451 0.51 -25.62 7.90
N LEU A 452 -0.80 -25.46 7.70
CA LEU A 452 -1.35 -24.62 6.62
C LEU A 452 -1.38 -23.13 6.98
N PHE A 453 -1.45 -22.80 8.27
CA PHE A 453 -1.42 -21.42 8.78
C PHE A 453 0.02 -20.95 9.09
N ARG A 454 0.76 -21.77 9.84
CA ARG A 454 2.01 -22.41 9.42
C ARG A 454 2.76 -21.84 8.24
#